data_AF-A0A1W1XG10-F1
#
_entry.id   AF-A0A1W1XG10-F1
#
_cell.length_a   1.000
_cell.length_b   1.000
_cell.length_c   1.000
_cell.angle_alpha   90.00
_cell.angle_beta   90.00
_cell.angle_gamma   90.00
#
_symmetry.space_group_name_H-M   'P 1'
#
loop_
_entity.id
_entity.type
_entity.pdbx_description
1 polymer ?
#
loop_
_entity_poly.entity_id
_entity_poly.type
_entity_poly.pdbx_seq_one_letter_code
_entity_poly.pdbx_strand_id
1 'polypeptide(L)'
;MKYSFFKSDRFIIKVILFIFISISIYINPFMITKTKAAEINNKEEVEKAINLIFENRNKALINGNADLIKAIFDTKTKYGTWAFEHEKKKMQYIHNWQEKQGIKFTNITHQIVIKRIREKTNNNYSVNLLCSTEYKYKYDNQTDKENSSRIGTYHVLNIENRGGEWIITKEWYKDPFADSLYLDNTKAYSSKEYILLQNEKDVSALGERRLKAMEYADQFCGAASEKKYGFKYNNKYRDYNPQGGDCANFASQILFEGGKFKKNGSWNYDRAGATRAWLNADGFKNYMINSGRASLIAHGSYDKVYKASYKLLPGDFVAYEKKGDITHISTVTGSDSRGYALVSCHNTDRNKVPWDLGWSDKNIKFWLVHVNY
;
A
#
# COMPACT_ATOMS: atom_id res chain seq x y z
N MET A 1 9.42 78.60 75.52
CA MET A 1 8.29 78.13 74.69
C MET A 1 8.75 76.85 73.99
N LYS A 2 8.35 75.68 74.50
CA LYS A 2 8.72 74.37 73.94
C LYS A 2 7.86 74.12 72.68
N TYR A 3 8.48 73.96 71.51
CA TYR A 3 7.81 73.41 70.33
C TYR A 3 8.42 72.06 69.97
N SER A 4 7.54 71.07 69.84
CA SER A 4 7.86 69.65 69.73
C SER A 4 8.17 69.24 68.28
N PHE A 5 9.33 68.62 68.07
CA PHE A 5 9.71 67.94 66.84
C PHE A 5 9.51 66.42 66.99
N PHE A 6 8.28 65.88 66.94
CA PHE A 6 8.09 64.41 67.02
C PHE A 6 6.81 63.86 66.32
N LYS A 7 6.31 64.50 65.25
CA LYS A 7 5.17 63.97 64.46
C LYS A 7 5.47 63.60 63.00
N SER A 8 6.62 63.98 62.46
CA SER A 8 6.98 63.72 61.05
C SER A 8 7.42 62.28 60.77
N ASP A 9 8.25 61.71 61.65
CA ASP A 9 8.95 60.44 61.33
C ASP A 9 8.05 59.20 61.40
N ARG A 10 7.04 59.20 62.27
CA ARG A 10 6.09 58.08 62.38
C ARG A 10 5.13 57.98 61.19
N PHE A 11 4.88 59.08 60.48
CA PHE A 11 4.05 59.08 59.28
C PHE A 11 4.84 58.55 58.07
N ILE A 12 6.09 58.99 57.93
CA ILE A 12 7.00 58.55 56.87
C ILE A 12 7.28 57.04 56.99
N ILE A 13 7.51 56.53 58.21
CA ILE A 13 7.73 55.08 58.44
C ILE A 13 6.48 54.25 58.06
N LYS A 14 5.27 54.75 58.34
CA LYS A 14 4.01 54.07 57.96
C LYS A 14 3.77 54.07 56.46
N VAL A 15 4.13 55.15 55.76
CA VAL A 15 4.04 55.22 54.29
C VAL A 15 5.05 54.29 53.62
N ILE A 16 6.29 54.21 54.13
CA ILE A 16 7.31 53.29 53.62
C ILE A 16 6.92 51.81 53.83
N LEU A 17 6.36 51.47 55.00
CA LEU A 17 5.83 50.12 55.27
C LEU A 17 4.65 49.76 54.36
N PHE A 18 3.76 50.73 54.06
CA PHE A 18 2.63 50.49 53.16
C PHE A 18 3.08 50.32 51.70
N ILE A 19 4.13 51.03 51.27
CA ILE A 19 4.75 50.87 49.95
C ILE A 19 5.47 49.51 49.85
N PHE A 20 6.17 49.06 50.90
CA PHE A 20 6.79 47.72 50.91
C PHE A 20 5.78 46.57 50.92
N ILE A 21 4.65 46.72 51.60
CA ILE A 21 3.57 45.73 51.63
C ILE A 21 2.83 45.70 50.28
N SER A 22 2.63 46.85 49.63
CA SER A 22 2.02 46.89 48.29
C SER A 22 2.96 46.36 47.20
N ILE A 23 4.27 46.63 47.26
CA ILE A 23 5.25 46.07 46.32
C ILE A 23 5.42 44.54 46.49
N SER A 24 5.33 44.01 47.71
CA SER A 24 5.39 42.56 47.96
C SER A 24 4.15 41.78 47.50
N ILE A 25 3.00 42.46 47.32
CA ILE A 25 1.79 41.87 46.69
C ILE A 25 1.94 41.81 45.15
N TYR A 26 2.79 42.64 44.54
CA TYR A 26 3.03 42.64 43.09
C TYR A 26 4.23 41.80 42.61
N ILE A 27 5.07 41.26 43.51
CA ILE A 27 6.24 40.41 43.16
C ILE A 27 6.01 38.94 43.53
N ASN A 28 4.76 38.48 43.49
CA ASN A 28 4.51 37.03 43.45
C ASN A 28 3.95 36.66 42.08
N PRO A 29 4.78 36.51 41.04
CA PRO A 29 4.43 35.54 40.03
C PRO A 29 4.60 34.21 40.75
N PHE A 30 3.52 33.73 41.38
CA PHE A 30 3.33 32.31 41.58
C PHE A 30 3.29 31.74 40.16
N MET A 31 4.49 31.54 39.60
CA MET A 31 4.76 30.67 38.49
C MET A 31 4.45 29.30 39.06
N ILE A 32 3.16 28.98 39.11
CA ILE A 32 2.70 27.69 38.66
C ILE A 32 3.33 27.61 37.28
N THR A 33 4.54 27.04 37.23
CA THR A 33 4.87 26.19 36.13
C THR A 33 3.74 25.18 36.15
N LYS A 34 2.67 25.49 35.41
CA LYS A 34 2.09 24.49 34.56
C LYS A 34 3.31 24.07 33.78
N THR A 35 3.99 23.03 34.25
CA THR A 35 4.48 22.01 33.35
C THR A 35 3.38 21.99 32.30
N LYS A 36 3.70 22.48 31.10
CA LYS A 36 3.04 21.94 29.94
C LYS A 36 3.39 20.46 30.07
N ALA A 37 2.57 19.71 30.84
CA ALA A 37 2.16 18.41 30.39
C ALA A 37 1.87 18.69 28.94
N ALA A 38 2.76 18.19 28.06
CA ALA A 38 2.58 18.36 26.64
C ALA A 38 1.09 18.10 26.42
N GLU A 39 0.34 19.07 25.89
CA GLU A 39 -1.00 18.75 25.45
C GLU A 39 -0.76 17.68 24.41
N ILE A 40 -0.90 16.43 24.85
CA ILE A 40 -0.66 15.28 24.01
C ILE A 40 -1.73 15.43 22.95
N ASN A 41 -1.31 15.75 21.75
CA ASN A 41 -2.23 15.86 20.65
C ASN A 41 -2.74 14.45 20.40
N ASN A 42 -3.99 14.17 20.79
CA ASN A 42 -4.65 12.88 20.56
C ASN A 42 -4.44 12.38 19.11
N LYS A 43 -4.27 13.29 18.14
CA LYS A 43 -3.92 12.91 16.76
C LYS A 43 -2.54 12.27 16.67
N GLU A 44 -1.50 12.83 17.27
CA GLU A 44 -0.13 12.29 17.21
C GLU A 44 -0.06 10.89 17.83
N GLU A 45 -0.77 10.65 18.93
CA GLU A 45 -0.91 9.30 19.51
C GLU A 45 -1.61 8.34 18.55
N VAL A 46 -2.69 8.79 17.90
CA VAL A 46 -3.39 8.02 16.87
C VAL A 46 -2.45 7.69 15.70
N GLU A 47 -1.61 8.63 15.25
CA GLU A 47 -0.63 8.35 14.17
C GLU A 47 0.41 7.32 14.60
N LYS A 48 0.95 7.43 15.82
CA LYS A 48 1.89 6.46 16.38
C LYS A 48 1.26 5.07 16.52
N ALA A 49 0.03 5.01 17.03
CA ALA A 49 -0.74 3.78 17.16
C ALA A 49 -0.96 3.09 15.80
N ILE A 50 -1.33 3.86 14.79
CA ILE A 50 -1.51 3.36 13.42
C ILE A 50 -0.21 2.78 12.87
N ASN A 51 0.91 3.50 12.97
CA ASN A 51 2.19 2.97 12.50
C ASN A 51 2.56 1.68 13.24
N LEU A 52 2.37 1.62 14.56
CA LEU A 52 2.63 0.41 15.35
C LEU A 52 1.73 -0.78 14.93
N ILE A 53 0.47 -0.52 14.62
CA ILE A 53 -0.47 -1.54 14.12
C ILE A 53 0.04 -2.13 12.79
N PHE A 54 0.41 -1.30 11.83
CA PHE A 54 0.93 -1.78 10.54
C PHE A 54 2.31 -2.44 10.68
N GLU A 55 3.15 -1.95 11.57
CA GLU A 55 4.44 -2.57 11.92
C GLU A 55 4.24 -3.99 12.48
N ASN A 56 3.31 -4.16 13.42
CA ASN A 56 3.01 -5.46 14.01
C ASN A 56 2.42 -6.44 12.98
N ARG A 57 1.55 -5.96 12.08
CA ARG A 57 1.07 -6.76 10.93
C ARG A 57 2.23 -7.24 10.06
N ASN A 58 3.13 -6.33 9.69
CA ASN A 58 4.28 -6.64 8.83
C ASN A 58 5.22 -7.64 9.51
N LYS A 59 5.51 -7.47 10.80
CA LYS A 59 6.30 -8.44 11.58
C LYS A 59 5.65 -9.81 11.59
N ALA A 60 4.35 -9.87 11.86
CA ALA A 60 3.59 -11.12 11.85
C ALA A 60 3.65 -11.83 10.49
N LEU A 61 3.53 -11.08 9.38
CA LEU A 61 3.63 -11.62 8.03
C LEU A 61 4.98 -12.27 7.71
N ILE A 62 6.07 -11.82 8.34
CA ILE A 62 7.42 -12.38 8.13
C ILE A 62 7.67 -13.57 9.07
N ASN A 63 7.35 -13.41 10.36
CA ASN A 63 7.76 -14.37 11.39
C ASN A 63 6.69 -15.42 11.73
N GLY A 64 5.50 -15.33 11.13
CA GLY A 64 4.39 -16.25 11.41
C GLY A 64 3.72 -16.06 12.77
N ASN A 65 4.03 -14.97 13.49
CA ASN A 65 3.52 -14.74 14.85
C ASN A 65 2.09 -14.17 14.82
N ALA A 66 1.11 -15.06 14.91
CA ALA A 66 -0.30 -14.70 14.94
C ALA A 66 -0.71 -13.85 16.16
N ASP A 67 0.04 -13.88 17.27
CA ASP A 67 -0.32 -13.11 18.47
C ASP A 67 -0.17 -11.60 18.24
N LEU A 68 0.79 -11.18 17.41
CA LEU A 68 0.94 -9.79 16.99
C LEU A 68 -0.28 -9.29 16.21
N ILE A 69 -0.95 -10.16 15.44
CA ILE A 69 -2.19 -9.84 14.73
C ILE A 69 -3.37 -9.86 15.70
N LYS A 70 -3.43 -10.86 16.58
CA LYS A 70 -4.52 -11.03 17.55
C LYS A 70 -4.67 -9.82 18.46
N ALA A 71 -3.55 -9.24 18.91
CA ALA A 71 -3.51 -8.05 19.75
C ALA A 71 -4.09 -6.79 19.08
N ILE A 72 -4.18 -6.75 17.75
CA ILE A 72 -4.67 -5.59 16.98
C ILE A 72 -6.21 -5.55 16.94
N PHE A 73 -6.90 -6.68 17.11
CA PHE A 73 -8.34 -6.77 16.87
C PHE A 73 -9.14 -7.09 18.14
N ASP A 74 -10.38 -6.59 18.20
CA ASP A 74 -11.34 -6.96 19.24
C ASP A 74 -11.92 -8.38 19.02
N THR A 75 -11.15 -9.40 19.38
CA THR A 75 -11.52 -10.82 19.26
C THR A 75 -12.64 -11.26 20.21
N LYS A 76 -13.20 -10.36 21.04
CA LYS A 76 -14.44 -10.63 21.79
C LYS A 76 -15.68 -10.41 20.92
N THR A 77 -15.54 -9.72 19.79
CA THR A 77 -16.62 -9.49 18.84
C THR A 77 -16.52 -10.46 17.66
N LYS A 78 -17.68 -10.77 17.05
CA LYS A 78 -17.75 -11.57 15.82
C LYS A 78 -16.91 -10.95 14.69
N TYR A 79 -17.04 -9.65 14.47
CA TYR A 79 -16.34 -8.95 13.39
C TYR A 79 -14.83 -8.84 13.62
N GLY A 80 -14.39 -8.58 14.85
CA GLY A 80 -12.96 -8.58 15.18
C GLY A 80 -12.34 -9.97 15.09
N THR A 81 -13.07 -11.02 15.47
CA THR A 81 -12.64 -12.42 15.27
C THR A 81 -12.46 -12.72 13.78
N TRP A 82 -13.43 -12.37 12.94
CA TRP A 82 -13.34 -12.57 11.49
C TRP A 82 -12.18 -11.80 10.85
N ALA A 83 -11.93 -10.55 11.28
CA ALA A 83 -10.80 -9.76 10.78
C ALA A 83 -9.45 -10.39 11.16
N PHE A 84 -9.32 -10.88 12.40
CA PHE A 84 -8.14 -11.61 12.85
C PHE A 84 -7.92 -12.90 12.04
N GLU A 85 -8.98 -13.70 11.84
CA GLU A 85 -8.90 -14.94 11.04
C GLU A 85 -8.51 -14.67 9.59
N HIS A 86 -9.02 -13.59 9.01
CA HIS A 86 -8.67 -13.15 7.65
C HIS A 86 -7.19 -12.79 7.54
N GLU A 87 -6.67 -11.96 8.44
CA GLU A 87 -5.24 -11.61 8.46
C GLU A 87 -4.34 -12.83 8.75
N LYS A 88 -4.80 -13.77 9.59
CA LYS A 88 -4.10 -15.04 9.81
C LYS A 88 -4.03 -15.90 8.53
N LYS A 89 -5.12 -15.98 7.77
CA LYS A 89 -5.13 -16.68 6.46
C LYS A 89 -4.21 -16.01 5.45
N LYS A 90 -4.18 -14.68 5.42
CA LYS A 90 -3.25 -13.91 4.58
C LYS A 90 -1.80 -14.19 4.94
N MET A 91 -1.45 -14.24 6.23
CA MET A 91 -0.13 -14.66 6.68
C MET A 91 0.21 -16.07 6.17
N GLN A 92 -0.67 -17.05 6.39
CA GLN A 92 -0.48 -18.42 5.88
C GLN A 92 -0.30 -18.45 4.35
N TYR A 93 -1.10 -17.69 3.61
CA TYR A 93 -0.98 -17.56 2.16
C TYR A 93 0.41 -17.05 1.74
N ILE A 94 0.91 -15.99 2.37
CA ILE A 94 2.22 -15.40 2.07
C ILE A 94 3.35 -16.41 2.34
N HIS A 95 3.28 -17.17 3.44
CA HIS A 95 4.25 -18.22 3.74
C HIS A 95 4.19 -19.37 2.72
N ASN A 96 2.99 -19.82 2.33
CA ASN A 96 2.83 -20.85 1.30
C ASN A 96 3.38 -20.38 -0.05
N TRP A 97 3.13 -19.12 -0.43
CA TRP A 97 3.66 -18.54 -1.65
C TRP A 97 5.19 -18.44 -1.59
N GLN A 98 5.74 -18.02 -0.45
CA GLN A 98 7.18 -17.96 -0.22
C GLN A 98 7.85 -19.34 -0.45
N GLU A 99 7.28 -20.40 0.11
CA GLU A 99 7.75 -21.77 -0.10
C GLU A 99 7.65 -22.21 -1.56
N LYS A 100 6.51 -21.95 -2.21
CA LYS A 100 6.27 -22.27 -3.62
C LYS A 100 7.31 -21.65 -4.55
N GLN A 101 7.73 -20.41 -4.27
CA GLN A 101 8.72 -19.71 -5.10
C GLN A 101 10.17 -20.00 -4.73
N GLY A 102 10.43 -20.50 -3.53
CA GLY A 102 11.79 -20.65 -3.02
C GLY A 102 12.45 -19.31 -2.69
N ILE A 103 11.66 -18.40 -2.11
CA ILE A 103 12.14 -17.10 -1.64
C ILE A 103 12.05 -17.03 -0.11
N LYS A 104 12.60 -15.98 0.48
CA LYS A 104 12.34 -15.52 1.84
C LYS A 104 12.11 -14.02 1.84
N PHE A 105 11.01 -13.57 2.44
CA PHE A 105 10.83 -12.16 2.75
C PHE A 105 11.82 -11.76 3.84
N THR A 106 12.67 -10.79 3.53
CA THR A 106 13.71 -10.30 4.44
C THR A 106 13.24 -9.10 5.24
N ASN A 107 12.36 -8.28 4.66
CA ASN A 107 11.80 -7.10 5.31
C ASN A 107 10.47 -6.70 4.67
N ILE A 108 9.54 -6.18 5.47
CA ILE A 108 8.28 -5.60 5.00
C ILE A 108 8.11 -4.26 5.72
N THR A 109 8.31 -3.17 4.99
CA THR A 109 8.21 -1.81 5.55
C THR A 109 6.98 -1.11 4.99
N HIS A 110 6.49 -0.08 5.68
CA HIS A 110 5.34 0.68 5.22
C HIS A 110 5.58 2.19 5.30
N GLN A 111 4.84 2.92 4.47
CA GLN A 111 4.71 4.37 4.54
C GLN A 111 3.23 4.72 4.57
N ILE A 112 2.82 5.41 5.63
CA ILE A 112 1.42 5.81 5.84
C ILE A 112 1.27 7.29 5.53
N VAL A 113 0.22 7.61 4.77
CA VAL A 113 -0.23 9.00 4.58
C VAL A 113 -1.65 9.11 5.11
N ILE A 114 -1.78 9.68 6.31
CA ILE A 114 -3.07 9.95 6.93
C ILE A 114 -3.72 11.11 6.19
N LYS A 115 -4.91 10.86 5.64
CA LYS A 115 -5.72 11.86 4.95
C LYS A 115 -6.67 12.58 5.91
N ARG A 116 -7.15 11.86 6.93
CA ARG A 116 -8.11 12.39 7.89
C ARG A 116 -8.12 11.59 9.18
N ILE A 117 -8.15 12.30 10.31
CA ILE A 117 -8.50 11.76 11.63
C ILE A 117 -9.76 12.48 12.12
N ARG A 118 -10.76 11.72 12.56
CA ARG A 118 -12.00 12.21 13.18
C ARG A 118 -12.20 11.48 14.50
N GLU A 119 -12.21 12.21 15.59
CA GLU A 119 -12.71 11.67 16.86
C GLU A 119 -14.23 11.42 16.75
N LYS A 120 -14.70 10.27 17.22
CA LYS A 120 -16.12 9.91 17.25
C LYS A 120 -16.71 10.08 18.65
N THR A 121 -16.02 9.51 19.62
CA THR A 121 -16.31 9.54 21.06
C THR A 121 -14.96 9.57 21.77
N ASN A 122 -14.95 9.84 23.08
CA ASN A 122 -13.72 9.81 23.87
C ASN A 122 -12.93 8.51 23.60
N ASN A 123 -11.67 8.63 23.18
CA ASN A 123 -10.76 7.53 22.82
C ASN A 123 -11.12 6.67 21.59
N ASN A 124 -12.08 7.08 20.74
CA ASN A 124 -12.43 6.39 19.50
C ASN A 124 -12.25 7.29 18.27
N TYR A 125 -11.50 6.82 17.27
CA TYR A 125 -11.13 7.61 16.11
C TYR A 125 -11.44 6.89 14.81
N SER A 126 -12.04 7.61 13.86
CA SER A 126 -12.10 7.21 12.46
C SER A 126 -10.91 7.78 11.71
N VAL A 127 -10.17 6.94 10.99
CA VAL A 127 -9.00 7.36 10.23
C VAL A 127 -9.08 6.90 8.78
N ASN A 128 -8.90 7.83 7.86
CA ASN A 128 -8.73 7.56 6.44
C ASN A 128 -7.25 7.71 6.10
N LEU A 129 -6.65 6.66 5.54
CA LEU A 129 -5.24 6.66 5.17
C LEU A 129 -5.00 5.86 3.91
N LEU A 130 -3.87 6.12 3.26
CA LEU A 130 -3.24 5.16 2.36
C LEU A 130 -2.01 4.58 3.05
N CYS A 131 -1.71 3.32 2.73
CA CYS A 131 -0.53 2.61 3.18
C CYS A 131 0.21 2.08 1.95
N SER A 132 1.49 2.44 1.83
CA SER A 132 2.39 1.93 0.80
C SER A 132 3.32 0.91 1.45
N THR A 133 3.15 -0.37 1.16
CA THR A 133 3.90 -1.46 1.79
C THR A 133 4.94 -2.02 0.82
N GLU A 134 6.21 -1.94 1.18
CA GLU A 134 7.33 -2.50 0.42
C GLU A 134 7.72 -3.87 0.98
N TYR A 135 7.75 -4.87 0.11
CA TYR A 135 8.15 -6.24 0.40
C TYR A 135 9.53 -6.49 -0.22
N LYS A 136 10.51 -6.79 0.63
CA LYS A 136 11.85 -7.19 0.21
C LYS A 136 12.01 -8.68 0.38
N TYR A 137 12.59 -9.34 -0.61
CA TYR A 137 12.78 -10.78 -0.61
C TYR A 137 14.03 -11.21 -1.34
N LYS A 138 14.51 -12.42 -1.01
CA LYS A 138 15.67 -13.05 -1.62
C LYS A 138 15.34 -14.49 -1.99
N TYR A 139 15.99 -15.04 -3.01
CA TYR A 139 15.86 -16.45 -3.32
C TYR A 139 16.72 -17.29 -2.37
N ASP A 140 16.25 -18.49 -2.02
CA ASP A 140 16.91 -19.41 -1.09
C ASP A 140 18.37 -19.71 -1.52
N ASN A 141 18.62 -19.78 -2.83
CA ASN A 141 19.93 -20.06 -3.43
C ASN A 141 20.63 -18.82 -4.03
N GLN A 142 20.16 -17.60 -3.74
CA GLN A 142 20.78 -16.35 -4.17
C GLN A 142 20.58 -15.26 -3.12
N THR A 143 21.38 -15.33 -2.05
CA THR A 143 21.23 -14.47 -0.87
C THR A 143 21.92 -13.10 -1.00
N ASP A 144 22.75 -12.91 -2.04
CA ASP A 144 23.46 -11.67 -2.36
C ASP A 144 22.60 -10.66 -3.14
N LYS A 145 21.55 -11.13 -3.83
CA LYS A 145 20.60 -10.28 -4.56
C LYS A 145 19.31 -10.10 -3.77
N GLU A 146 18.92 -8.84 -3.54
CA GLU A 146 17.64 -8.48 -2.95
C GLU A 146 16.68 -7.98 -4.03
N ASN A 147 15.47 -8.51 -4.02
CA ASN A 147 14.36 -8.08 -4.87
C ASN A 147 13.37 -7.27 -4.02
N SER A 148 12.61 -6.39 -4.66
CA SER A 148 11.58 -5.60 -4.00
C SER A 148 10.32 -5.47 -4.82
N SER A 149 9.19 -5.34 -4.13
CA SER A 149 7.90 -5.04 -4.72
C SER A 149 7.11 -4.12 -3.78
N ARG A 150 6.10 -3.41 -4.29
CA ARG A 150 5.28 -2.52 -3.47
C ARG A 150 3.81 -2.71 -3.76
N ILE A 151 3.02 -2.70 -2.69
CA ILE A 151 1.56 -2.75 -2.76
C ILE A 151 0.99 -1.55 -2.01
N GLY A 152 0.10 -0.82 -2.67
CA GLY A 152 -0.63 0.31 -2.12
C GLY A 152 -2.05 -0.10 -1.72
N THR A 153 -2.46 0.26 -0.51
CA THR A 153 -3.81 0.02 0.02
C THR A 153 -4.42 1.29 0.60
N TYR A 154 -5.75 1.38 0.55
CA TYR A 154 -6.52 2.52 1.03
C TYR A 154 -7.47 2.03 2.12
N HIS A 155 -7.35 2.61 3.31
CA HIS A 155 -8.04 2.13 4.51
C HIS A 155 -8.97 3.20 5.09
N VAL A 156 -10.12 2.74 5.56
CA VAL A 156 -10.98 3.45 6.51
C VAL A 156 -11.06 2.62 7.77
N LEU A 157 -10.41 3.10 8.83
CA LEU A 157 -10.27 2.41 10.11
C LEU A 157 -11.11 3.11 11.18
N ASN A 158 -11.65 2.34 12.12
CA ASN A 158 -11.96 2.84 13.45
C ASN A 158 -10.99 2.19 14.43
N ILE A 159 -10.31 3.00 15.23
CA ILE A 159 -9.45 2.54 16.31
C ILE A 159 -9.95 3.07 17.65
N GLU A 160 -9.68 2.30 18.71
CA GLU A 160 -10.08 2.63 20.07
C GLU A 160 -8.90 2.39 21.01
N ASN A 161 -8.66 3.32 21.94
CA ASN A 161 -7.70 3.14 23.03
C ASN A 161 -8.43 2.56 24.26
N ARG A 162 -8.07 1.34 24.66
CA ARG A 162 -8.58 0.66 25.85
C ARG A 162 -7.45 0.41 26.83
N GLY A 163 -7.36 1.25 27.87
CA GLY A 163 -6.36 1.07 28.92
C GLY A 163 -4.90 1.18 28.43
N GLY A 164 -4.65 2.00 27.40
CA GLY A 164 -3.34 2.17 26.78
C GLY A 164 -3.10 1.32 25.54
N GLU A 165 -3.96 0.34 25.26
CA GLU A 165 -3.88 -0.51 24.08
C GLU A 165 -4.75 0.01 22.93
N TRP A 166 -4.17 0.16 21.76
CA TRP A 166 -4.87 0.60 20.56
C TRP A 166 -5.29 -0.59 19.71
N ILE A 167 -6.60 -0.74 19.50
CA ILE A 167 -7.16 -1.82 18.70
C ILE A 167 -8.00 -1.30 17.55
N ILE A 168 -8.10 -2.08 16.47
CA ILE A 168 -9.02 -1.86 15.37
C ILE A 168 -10.38 -2.46 15.74
N THR A 169 -11.40 -1.61 15.75
CA THR A 169 -12.80 -1.99 15.94
C THR A 169 -13.56 -2.15 14.63
N LYS A 170 -13.08 -1.50 13.56
CA LYS A 170 -13.64 -1.61 12.21
C LYS A 170 -12.59 -1.25 11.17
N GLU A 171 -12.57 -1.95 10.05
CA GLU A 171 -11.67 -1.65 8.95
C GLU A 171 -12.35 -1.96 7.62
N TRP A 172 -12.19 -1.06 6.66
CA TRP A 172 -12.54 -1.28 5.25
C TRP A 172 -11.35 -0.95 4.37
N TYR A 173 -10.92 -1.93 3.59
CA TYR A 173 -9.96 -1.78 2.50
C TYR A 173 -10.19 -2.90 1.49
N LYS A 174 -9.70 -2.70 0.26
CA LYS A 174 -9.64 -3.77 -0.72
C LYS A 174 -8.35 -4.55 -0.49
N ASP A 175 -8.47 -5.79 -0.04
CA ASP A 175 -7.30 -6.63 0.22
C ASP A 175 -6.68 -7.15 -1.10
N PRO A 176 -5.39 -6.89 -1.38
CA PRO A 176 -4.66 -7.41 -2.55
C PRO A 176 -4.70 -8.92 -2.71
N PHE A 177 -4.91 -9.67 -1.62
CA PHE A 177 -4.80 -11.12 -1.58
C PHE A 177 -6.14 -11.82 -1.41
N ALA A 178 -7.26 -11.09 -1.33
CA ALA A 178 -8.59 -11.65 -1.03
C ALA A 178 -8.96 -12.84 -1.94
N ASP A 179 -8.65 -12.76 -3.23
CA ASP A 179 -8.91 -13.84 -4.20
C ASP A 179 -8.06 -15.10 -3.95
N SER A 180 -7.03 -15.04 -3.12
CA SER A 180 -6.08 -16.14 -2.86
C SER A 180 -6.21 -16.78 -1.48
N LEU A 181 -7.12 -16.32 -0.63
CA LEU A 181 -7.23 -16.81 0.76
C LEU A 181 -8.01 -18.13 0.90
N TYR A 182 -8.44 -18.72 -0.21
CA TYR A 182 -8.91 -20.11 -0.26
C TYR A 182 -7.69 -21.03 -0.39
N LEU A 183 -7.13 -21.43 0.76
CA LEU A 183 -5.96 -22.30 0.85
C LEU A 183 -6.32 -23.74 0.45
N ASP A 184 -6.37 -24.02 -0.85
CA ASP A 184 -6.46 -25.39 -1.36
C ASP A 184 -5.03 -25.93 -1.56
N ASN A 185 -4.54 -26.68 -0.57
CA ASN A 185 -3.13 -27.05 -0.38
C ASN A 185 -2.62 -28.16 -1.31
N THR A 186 -3.29 -28.46 -2.41
CA THR A 186 -2.89 -29.59 -3.27
C THR A 186 -2.07 -29.12 -4.46
N LYS A 187 -0.78 -29.52 -4.47
CA LYS A 187 0.24 -29.48 -5.55
C LYS A 187 1.32 -28.40 -5.42
N ALA A 188 1.93 -28.30 -4.25
CA ALA A 188 3.19 -27.60 -4.14
C ALA A 188 4.34 -28.44 -4.76
N TYR A 189 5.35 -27.73 -5.29
CA TYR A 189 6.77 -28.10 -5.39
C TYR A 189 7.42 -28.31 -6.79
N SER A 190 6.71 -28.49 -7.91
CA SER A 190 7.40 -28.59 -9.22
C SER A 190 7.84 -27.24 -9.82
N SER A 191 7.24 -26.12 -9.39
CA SER A 191 7.61 -24.79 -9.88
C SER A 191 8.88 -24.26 -9.21
N LYS A 192 9.09 -24.54 -7.92
CA LYS A 192 10.23 -24.05 -7.13
C LYS A 192 11.55 -24.37 -7.79
N GLU A 193 11.80 -25.66 -8.08
CA GLU A 193 13.05 -26.11 -8.69
C GLU A 193 13.31 -25.41 -10.03
N TYR A 194 12.28 -25.32 -10.88
CA TYR A 194 12.40 -24.63 -12.16
C TYR A 194 12.78 -23.15 -11.99
N ILE A 195 12.14 -22.44 -11.05
CA ILE A 195 12.37 -21.01 -10.78
C ILE A 195 13.79 -20.80 -10.27
N LEU A 196 14.25 -21.63 -9.31
CA LEU A 196 15.58 -21.52 -8.70
C LEU A 196 16.73 -21.78 -9.69
N LEU A 197 16.46 -22.46 -10.81
CA LEU A 197 17.43 -22.69 -11.89
C LEU A 197 17.51 -21.54 -12.90
N GLN A 198 16.57 -20.60 -12.90
CA GLN A 198 16.58 -19.49 -13.85
C GLN A 198 17.61 -18.43 -13.45
N ASN A 199 17.99 -17.59 -14.42
CA ASN A 199 18.88 -16.45 -14.20
C ASN A 199 18.14 -15.14 -14.44
N GLU A 200 18.75 -14.05 -13.99
CA GLU A 200 18.28 -12.70 -14.30
C GLU A 200 18.08 -12.54 -15.82
N LYS A 201 16.97 -11.91 -16.20
CA LYS A 201 16.65 -11.68 -17.61
C LYS A 201 17.45 -10.48 -18.12
N ASP A 202 18.15 -10.67 -19.23
CA ASP A 202 18.75 -9.55 -19.94
C ASP A 202 17.65 -8.71 -20.63
N VAL A 203 17.54 -7.46 -20.18
CA VAL A 203 16.60 -6.46 -20.69
C VAL A 203 17.33 -5.23 -21.25
N SER A 204 18.64 -5.33 -21.48
CA SER A 204 19.46 -4.23 -22.01
C SER A 204 19.05 -3.79 -23.41
N ALA A 205 18.52 -4.72 -24.22
CA ALA A 205 18.05 -4.47 -25.58
C ALA A 205 16.61 -3.95 -25.68
N LEU A 206 15.97 -3.55 -24.57
CA LEU A 206 14.62 -3.00 -24.62
C LEU A 206 14.57 -1.68 -25.38
N GLY A 207 13.69 -1.59 -26.37
CA GLY A 207 13.47 -0.37 -27.13
C GLY A 207 12.92 0.77 -26.27
N GLU A 208 13.22 2.01 -26.67
CA GLU A 208 12.89 3.23 -25.92
C GLU A 208 11.41 3.33 -25.53
N ARG A 209 10.49 2.94 -26.42
CA ARG A 209 9.05 2.99 -26.15
C ARG A 209 8.64 2.08 -24.99
N ARG A 210 9.29 0.92 -24.82
CA ARG A 210 9.06 0.05 -23.65
C ARG A 210 9.59 0.70 -22.39
N LEU A 211 10.81 1.25 -22.42
CA LEU A 211 11.39 1.96 -21.28
C LEU A 211 10.50 3.12 -20.82
N LYS A 212 9.98 3.95 -21.75
CA LYS A 212 9.04 5.04 -21.43
C LYS A 212 7.71 4.57 -20.88
N ALA A 213 7.21 3.41 -21.33
CA ALA A 213 6.05 2.77 -20.71
C ALA A 213 6.32 2.39 -19.24
N MET A 214 7.52 1.90 -18.91
CA MET A 214 7.87 1.53 -17.53
C MET A 214 8.04 2.75 -16.64
N GLU A 215 8.71 3.80 -17.13
CA GLU A 215 8.83 5.09 -16.42
C GLU A 215 7.44 5.65 -16.05
N TYR A 216 6.49 5.58 -16.98
CA TYR A 216 5.11 5.98 -16.73
C TYR A 216 4.46 5.14 -15.63
N ALA A 217 4.61 3.81 -15.70
CA ALA A 217 4.02 2.89 -14.72
C ALA A 217 4.59 3.13 -13.31
N ASP A 218 5.90 3.31 -13.18
CA ASP A 218 6.58 3.56 -11.91
C ASP A 218 6.12 4.89 -11.28
N GLN A 219 5.85 5.90 -12.11
CA GLN A 219 5.41 7.23 -11.66
C GLN A 219 3.94 7.28 -11.21
N PHE A 220 3.05 6.52 -11.86
CA PHE A 220 1.60 6.71 -11.73
C PHE A 220 0.83 5.52 -11.15
N CYS A 221 1.51 4.50 -10.61
CA CYS A 221 0.90 3.35 -9.95
C CYS A 221 0.31 3.65 -8.55
N GLY A 222 -0.27 4.84 -8.35
CA GLY A 222 -1.01 5.21 -7.13
C GLY A 222 -0.22 5.06 -5.85
N ALA A 223 -0.83 4.50 -4.81
CA ALA A 223 -0.21 4.27 -3.51
C ALA A 223 0.99 3.29 -3.54
N ALA A 224 1.20 2.54 -4.63
CA ALA A 224 2.39 1.69 -4.79
C ALA A 224 3.60 2.40 -5.42
N SER A 225 3.45 3.65 -5.87
CA SER A 225 4.57 4.45 -6.36
C SER A 225 5.55 4.76 -5.22
N GLU A 226 6.83 4.99 -5.53
CA GLU A 226 7.76 5.52 -4.54
C GLU A 226 7.32 6.90 -4.02
N LYS A 227 7.71 7.24 -2.78
CA LYS A 227 7.39 8.53 -2.14
C LYS A 227 7.75 9.75 -3.01
N LYS A 228 8.84 9.68 -3.77
CA LYS A 228 9.30 10.75 -4.67
C LYS A 228 8.26 11.10 -5.75
N TYR A 229 7.38 10.16 -6.11
CA TYR A 229 6.31 10.38 -7.08
C TYR A 229 5.00 10.88 -6.43
N GLY A 230 4.92 10.85 -5.09
CA GLY A 230 3.81 11.44 -4.33
C GLY A 230 2.56 10.58 -4.23
N PHE A 231 2.64 9.27 -4.50
CA PHE A 231 1.52 8.32 -4.35
C PHE A 231 0.29 8.70 -5.17
N LYS A 232 0.49 9.05 -6.45
CA LYS A 232 -0.53 9.70 -7.29
C LYS A 232 -0.87 8.89 -8.52
N TYR A 233 -2.13 9.00 -8.92
CA TYR A 233 -2.60 8.67 -10.26
C TYR A 233 -2.35 9.83 -11.22
N ASN A 234 -2.40 9.57 -12.53
CA ASN A 234 -2.31 10.63 -13.52
C ASN A 234 -3.64 11.41 -13.61
N ASN A 235 -3.62 12.68 -13.19
CA ASN A 235 -4.80 13.54 -13.14
C ASN A 235 -5.38 13.92 -14.52
N LYS A 236 -4.71 13.60 -15.63
CA LYS A 236 -5.29 13.72 -16.98
C LYS A 236 -6.38 12.69 -17.25
N TYR A 237 -6.40 11.62 -16.48
CA TYR A 237 -7.34 10.52 -16.60
C TYR A 237 -8.23 10.45 -15.36
N ARG A 238 -9.49 10.10 -15.56
CA ARG A 238 -10.39 9.79 -14.46
C ARG A 238 -9.89 8.55 -13.74
N ASP A 239 -9.89 8.61 -12.40
CA ASP A 239 -9.70 7.45 -11.54
C ASP A 239 -10.99 6.62 -11.52
N TYR A 240 -10.93 5.43 -12.12
CA TYR A 240 -12.04 4.48 -12.15
C TYR A 240 -11.97 3.44 -11.04
N ASN A 241 -11.05 3.54 -10.07
CA ASN A 241 -10.95 2.56 -8.97
C ASN A 241 -12.28 2.32 -8.25
N PRO A 242 -13.11 3.35 -7.97
CA PRO A 242 -14.41 3.15 -7.33
C PRO A 242 -15.49 2.53 -8.24
N GLN A 243 -15.30 2.55 -9.56
CA GLN A 243 -16.31 2.18 -10.56
C GLN A 243 -15.99 0.88 -11.31
N GLY A 244 -14.73 0.43 -11.25
CA GLY A 244 -14.23 -0.72 -12.00
C GLY A 244 -13.58 -0.31 -13.33
N GLY A 245 -12.69 -1.17 -13.83
CA GLY A 245 -11.99 -0.97 -15.12
C GLY A 245 -10.65 -0.23 -15.03
N ASP A 246 -10.29 0.31 -13.86
CA ASP A 246 -9.10 1.14 -13.74
C ASP A 246 -7.77 0.42 -14.04
N CYS A 247 -7.72 -0.89 -13.86
CA CYS A 247 -6.59 -1.73 -14.28
C CYS A 247 -6.35 -1.67 -15.80
N ALA A 248 -7.40 -1.73 -16.61
CA ALA A 248 -7.31 -1.59 -18.06
C ALA A 248 -7.10 -0.13 -18.48
N ASN A 249 -7.70 0.82 -17.75
CA ASN A 249 -7.44 2.26 -17.92
C ASN A 249 -5.94 2.57 -17.76
N PHE A 250 -5.31 2.05 -16.70
CA PHE A 250 -3.89 2.24 -16.44
C PHE A 250 -3.00 1.52 -17.46
N ALA A 251 -3.31 0.28 -17.83
CA ALA A 251 -2.60 -0.40 -18.90
C ALA A 251 -2.69 0.39 -20.22
N SER A 252 -3.85 0.95 -20.54
CA SER A 252 -4.04 1.78 -21.71
C SER A 252 -3.24 3.08 -21.65
N GLN A 253 -3.20 3.72 -20.48
CA GLN A 253 -2.37 4.89 -20.22
C GLN A 253 -0.88 4.59 -20.40
N ILE A 254 -0.37 3.47 -19.87
CA ILE A 254 1.02 3.04 -20.02
C ILE A 254 1.38 2.91 -21.51
N LEU A 255 0.52 2.26 -22.30
CA LEU A 255 0.73 2.10 -23.74
C LEU A 255 0.63 3.42 -24.51
N PHE A 256 -0.32 4.29 -24.16
CA PHE A 256 -0.52 5.57 -24.86
C PHE A 256 0.55 6.60 -24.49
N GLU A 257 0.64 6.96 -23.21
CA GLU A 257 1.48 8.05 -22.72
C GLU A 257 2.97 7.68 -22.76
N GLY A 258 3.30 6.47 -22.30
CA GLY A 258 4.68 5.97 -22.29
C GLY A 258 5.04 5.29 -23.61
N GLY A 259 4.27 4.27 -24.00
CA GLY A 259 4.52 3.46 -25.20
C GLY A 259 4.23 4.14 -26.54
N LYS A 260 3.67 5.36 -26.55
CA LYS A 260 3.35 6.17 -27.75
C LYS A 260 2.47 5.46 -28.80
N PHE A 261 1.63 4.52 -28.37
CA PHE A 261 0.64 3.91 -29.24
C PHE A 261 -0.36 4.97 -29.72
N LYS A 262 -0.80 4.91 -30.97
CA LYS A 262 -1.81 5.86 -31.48
C LYS A 262 -3.21 5.43 -31.05
N LYS A 263 -4.02 6.37 -30.53
CA LYS A 263 -5.45 6.13 -30.29
C LYS A 263 -6.22 6.01 -31.60
N ASN A 264 -7.37 5.33 -31.57
CA ASN A 264 -8.31 5.28 -32.70
C ASN A 264 -9.75 5.20 -32.16
N GLY A 265 -10.77 5.14 -33.03
CA GLY A 265 -12.16 5.12 -32.59
C GLY A 265 -12.53 3.97 -31.65
N SER A 266 -11.85 2.81 -31.75
CA SER A 266 -12.14 1.63 -30.94
C SER A 266 -11.42 1.63 -29.60
N TRP A 267 -10.21 2.20 -29.52
CA TRP A 267 -9.40 2.33 -28.30
C TRP A 267 -9.05 3.81 -28.10
N ASN A 268 -9.86 4.46 -27.28
CA ASN A 268 -9.77 5.89 -26.99
C ASN A 268 -10.20 6.23 -25.57
N TYR A 269 -9.70 7.37 -25.10
CA TYR A 269 -10.13 8.11 -23.93
C TYR A 269 -10.13 9.61 -24.25
N ASP A 270 -11.19 10.31 -23.84
CA ASP A 270 -11.35 11.76 -23.94
C ASP A 270 -12.17 12.30 -22.75
N ARG A 271 -12.65 13.56 -22.86
CA ARG A 271 -13.43 14.21 -21.81
C ARG A 271 -14.81 13.58 -21.59
N ALA A 272 -15.38 12.93 -22.61
CA ALA A 272 -16.68 12.26 -22.52
C ALA A 272 -16.56 10.87 -21.86
N GLY A 273 -15.38 10.24 -21.93
CA GLY A 273 -15.08 9.01 -21.22
C GLY A 273 -14.07 8.13 -21.95
N ALA A 274 -14.18 6.83 -21.73
CA ALA A 274 -13.35 5.83 -22.41
C ALA A 274 -14.20 4.80 -23.14
N THR A 275 -13.66 4.34 -24.26
CA THR A 275 -14.16 3.17 -25.00
C THR A 275 -14.03 1.89 -24.17
N ARG A 276 -14.84 0.87 -24.50
CA ARG A 276 -14.72 -0.46 -23.87
C ARG A 276 -13.31 -1.04 -24.01
N ALA A 277 -12.65 -0.87 -25.15
CA ALA A 277 -11.29 -1.36 -25.33
C ALA A 277 -10.26 -0.66 -24.44
N TRP A 278 -10.53 0.58 -24.01
CA TRP A 278 -9.62 1.32 -23.13
C TRP A 278 -9.83 0.94 -21.65
N LEU A 279 -11.09 0.79 -21.22
CA LEU A 279 -11.45 0.75 -19.80
C LEU A 279 -11.89 -0.62 -19.29
N ASN A 280 -12.40 -1.51 -20.14
CA ASN A 280 -12.87 -2.82 -19.69
C ASN A 280 -11.78 -3.87 -19.92
N ALA A 281 -11.50 -4.72 -18.92
CA ALA A 281 -10.41 -5.69 -18.97
C ALA A 281 -10.55 -6.72 -20.13
N ASP A 282 -11.75 -7.28 -20.32
CA ASP A 282 -12.05 -8.13 -21.49
C ASP A 282 -11.90 -7.36 -22.81
N GLY A 283 -12.49 -6.17 -22.87
CA GLY A 283 -12.45 -5.31 -24.05
C GLY A 283 -11.02 -4.95 -24.46
N PHE A 284 -10.18 -4.60 -23.48
CA PHE A 284 -8.77 -4.30 -23.66
C PHE A 284 -8.01 -5.49 -24.20
N LYS A 285 -8.08 -6.65 -23.52
CA LYS A 285 -7.38 -7.87 -23.96
C LYS A 285 -7.81 -8.27 -25.38
N ASN A 286 -9.11 -8.29 -25.65
CA ASN A 286 -9.64 -8.67 -26.96
C ASN A 286 -9.21 -7.67 -28.05
N TYR A 287 -9.28 -6.36 -27.78
CA TYR A 287 -8.81 -5.35 -28.73
C TYR A 287 -7.32 -5.49 -29.03
N MET A 288 -6.48 -5.63 -28.01
CA MET A 288 -5.03 -5.72 -28.17
C MET A 288 -4.64 -6.91 -29.06
N ILE A 289 -5.26 -8.08 -28.83
CA ILE A 289 -5.03 -9.29 -29.65
C ILE A 289 -5.61 -9.13 -31.05
N ASN A 290 -6.90 -8.77 -31.17
CA ASN A 290 -7.60 -8.76 -32.46
C ASN A 290 -7.12 -7.64 -33.40
N SER A 291 -6.58 -6.54 -32.87
CA SER A 291 -5.99 -5.47 -33.67
C SER A 291 -4.57 -5.75 -34.16
N GLY A 292 -3.95 -6.87 -33.75
CA GLY A 292 -2.55 -7.18 -34.04
C GLY A 292 -1.54 -6.36 -33.23
N ARG A 293 -1.99 -5.55 -32.26
CA ARG A 293 -1.11 -4.82 -31.32
C ARG A 293 -0.47 -5.73 -30.28
N ALA A 294 -0.96 -6.95 -30.14
CA ALA A 294 -0.44 -7.93 -29.22
C ALA A 294 -0.64 -9.36 -29.75
N SER A 295 0.12 -10.30 -29.21
CA SER A 295 0.03 -11.74 -29.51
C SER A 295 0.01 -12.57 -28.23
N LEU A 296 -0.70 -13.70 -28.26
CA LEU A 296 -0.78 -14.61 -27.12
C LEU A 296 0.51 -15.41 -27.00
N ILE A 297 1.16 -15.38 -25.83
CA ILE A 297 2.30 -16.24 -25.50
C ILE A 297 1.79 -17.59 -24.99
N ALA A 298 0.88 -17.57 -24.01
CA ALA A 298 0.29 -18.77 -23.42
C ALA A 298 -1.01 -18.43 -22.68
N HIS A 299 -1.88 -19.43 -22.53
CA HIS A 299 -3.11 -19.35 -21.75
C HIS A 299 -3.34 -20.61 -20.93
N GLY A 300 -3.78 -20.46 -19.67
CA GLY A 300 -4.17 -21.58 -18.82
C GLY A 300 -4.01 -21.32 -17.33
N SER A 301 -4.12 -22.38 -16.54
CA SER A 301 -3.80 -22.34 -15.10
C SER A 301 -2.31 -22.07 -14.87
N TYR A 302 -1.93 -21.71 -13.65
CA TYR A 302 -0.54 -21.45 -13.27
C TYR A 302 0.44 -22.51 -13.78
N ASP A 303 0.17 -23.80 -13.49
CA ASP A 303 1.02 -24.93 -13.88
C ASP A 303 1.25 -25.04 -15.39
N LYS A 304 0.30 -24.57 -16.20
CA LYS A 304 0.40 -24.59 -17.66
C LYS A 304 1.25 -23.44 -18.21
N VAL A 305 1.31 -22.30 -17.50
CA VAL A 305 1.87 -21.07 -18.06
C VAL A 305 3.14 -20.58 -17.36
N TYR A 306 3.46 -21.02 -16.15
CA TYR A 306 4.56 -20.44 -15.36
C TYR A 306 5.93 -20.56 -16.04
N LYS A 307 6.17 -21.59 -16.84
CA LYS A 307 7.41 -21.66 -17.65
C LYS A 307 7.39 -20.64 -18.78
N ALA A 308 6.24 -20.42 -19.40
CA ALA A 308 6.05 -19.46 -20.48
C ALA A 308 6.08 -18.00 -19.99
N SER A 309 5.79 -17.72 -18.71
CA SER A 309 5.89 -16.35 -18.15
C SER A 309 7.30 -15.79 -18.22
N TYR A 310 8.33 -16.63 -18.31
CA TYR A 310 9.70 -16.20 -18.56
C TYR A 310 9.92 -15.61 -19.96
N LYS A 311 8.96 -15.72 -20.89
CA LYS A 311 9.01 -15.04 -22.19
C LYS A 311 8.48 -13.60 -22.14
N LEU A 312 7.77 -13.22 -21.07
CA LEU A 312 7.23 -11.87 -20.93
C LEU A 312 8.34 -10.83 -20.83
N LEU A 313 8.18 -9.71 -21.51
CA LEU A 313 9.09 -8.57 -21.46
C LEU A 313 8.41 -7.35 -20.81
N PRO A 314 9.16 -6.43 -20.20
CA PRO A 314 8.59 -5.16 -19.73
C PRO A 314 7.81 -4.43 -20.84
N GLY A 315 6.55 -4.09 -20.59
CA GLY A 315 5.58 -3.58 -21.57
C GLY A 315 4.55 -4.61 -22.05
N ASP A 316 4.81 -5.91 -21.85
CA ASP A 316 3.81 -6.97 -22.05
C ASP A 316 2.76 -6.92 -20.93
N PHE A 317 1.69 -7.72 -21.01
CA PHE A 317 0.70 -7.76 -19.93
C PHE A 317 0.20 -9.17 -19.62
N VAL A 318 -0.33 -9.31 -18.41
CA VAL A 318 -1.03 -10.50 -17.92
C VAL A 318 -2.50 -10.13 -17.74
N ALA A 319 -3.39 -10.92 -18.34
CA ALA A 319 -4.84 -10.84 -18.08
C ALA A 319 -5.27 -12.01 -17.19
N TYR A 320 -6.05 -11.73 -16.16
CA TYR A 320 -6.51 -12.72 -15.18
C TYR A 320 -7.98 -13.04 -15.47
N GLU A 321 -8.25 -14.29 -15.81
CA GLU A 321 -9.57 -14.82 -16.15
C GLU A 321 -10.16 -15.54 -14.95
N LYS A 322 -11.40 -15.22 -14.58
CA LYS A 322 -12.18 -15.94 -13.58
C LYS A 322 -13.53 -16.28 -14.18
N LYS A 323 -13.87 -17.57 -14.23
CA LYS A 323 -15.14 -18.08 -14.81
C LYS A 323 -15.39 -17.62 -16.27
N GLY A 324 -14.34 -17.44 -17.06
CA GLY A 324 -14.43 -17.06 -18.48
C GLY A 324 -14.31 -15.57 -18.75
N ASP A 325 -14.48 -14.72 -17.73
CA ASP A 325 -14.35 -13.27 -17.85
C ASP A 325 -12.96 -12.80 -17.41
N ILE A 326 -12.37 -11.83 -18.13
CA ILE A 326 -11.16 -11.17 -17.66
C ILE A 326 -11.51 -10.18 -16.55
N THR A 327 -11.14 -10.52 -15.32
CA THR A 327 -11.41 -9.70 -14.13
C THR A 327 -10.34 -8.65 -13.88
N HIS A 328 -9.14 -8.83 -14.45
CA HIS A 328 -8.02 -7.93 -14.18
C HIS A 328 -6.96 -7.91 -15.29
N ILE A 329 -6.24 -6.79 -15.38
CA ILE A 329 -5.07 -6.58 -16.26
C ILE A 329 -3.91 -6.06 -15.41
N SER A 330 -2.72 -6.63 -15.58
CA SER A 330 -1.49 -6.04 -15.04
C SER A 330 -0.42 -5.95 -16.12
N THR A 331 0.30 -4.84 -16.16
CA THR A 331 1.39 -4.63 -17.13
C THR A 331 2.69 -5.14 -16.52
N VAL A 332 3.47 -5.91 -17.28
CA VAL A 332 4.80 -6.35 -16.88
C VAL A 332 5.72 -5.14 -16.86
N THR A 333 6.29 -4.84 -15.69
CA THR A 333 7.13 -3.66 -15.43
C THR A 333 8.57 -3.98 -15.10
N GLY A 334 8.91 -5.27 -15.05
CA GLY A 334 10.27 -5.73 -14.80
C GLY A 334 10.33 -7.23 -14.64
N SER A 335 11.48 -7.69 -14.19
CA SER A 335 11.70 -9.04 -13.70
C SER A 335 12.61 -8.99 -12.48
N ASP A 336 12.53 -10.00 -11.64
CA ASP A 336 13.41 -10.15 -10.48
C ASP A 336 14.76 -10.79 -10.85
N SER A 337 15.60 -11.04 -9.84
CA SER A 337 16.94 -11.63 -9.99
C SER A 337 16.97 -13.06 -10.55
N ARG A 338 15.80 -13.72 -10.68
CA ARG A 338 15.64 -15.01 -11.37
C ARG A 338 14.90 -14.87 -12.69
N GLY A 339 14.65 -13.66 -13.17
CA GLY A 339 13.91 -13.41 -14.41
C GLY A 339 12.40 -13.60 -14.30
N TYR A 340 11.86 -13.77 -13.08
CA TYR A 340 10.43 -13.93 -12.83
C TYR A 340 9.71 -12.61 -13.11
N ALA A 341 8.60 -12.66 -13.86
CA ALA A 341 7.92 -11.45 -14.32
C ALA A 341 7.30 -10.67 -13.14
N LEU A 342 7.54 -9.36 -13.12
CA LEU A 342 7.00 -8.42 -12.15
C LEU A 342 6.01 -7.50 -12.84
N VAL A 343 4.85 -7.27 -12.22
CA VAL A 343 3.76 -6.49 -12.81
C VAL A 343 3.37 -5.29 -11.95
N SER A 344 2.86 -4.26 -12.62
CA SER A 344 2.23 -3.09 -12.01
C SER A 344 0.80 -2.92 -12.54
N CYS A 345 -0.11 -2.50 -11.65
CA CYS A 345 -1.53 -2.31 -11.96
C CYS A 345 -2.23 -1.41 -10.94
N HIS A 346 -3.46 -0.97 -11.27
CA HIS A 346 -4.41 -0.33 -10.35
C HIS A 346 -5.43 -1.36 -9.81
N ASN A 347 -6.51 -0.92 -9.13
CA ASN A 347 -7.53 -1.77 -8.49
C ASN A 347 -6.97 -2.69 -7.39
N THR A 348 -6.15 -2.06 -6.54
CA THR A 348 -5.14 -2.54 -5.59
C THR A 348 -3.79 -2.27 -6.20
N ASP A 349 -3.24 -1.11 -5.86
CA ASP A 349 -2.07 -0.59 -6.54
C ASP A 349 -0.89 -1.52 -6.34
N ARG A 350 -0.27 -1.92 -7.44
CA ARG A 350 0.89 -2.81 -7.44
C ARG A 350 2.01 -2.17 -8.23
N ASN A 351 3.22 -2.29 -7.70
CA ASN A 351 4.43 -1.89 -8.37
C ASN A 351 5.46 -3.02 -8.29
N LYS A 352 5.83 -3.57 -9.44
CA LYS A 352 6.80 -4.67 -9.59
C LYS A 352 6.50 -5.86 -8.67
N VAL A 353 5.23 -6.23 -8.57
CA VAL A 353 4.76 -7.38 -7.78
C VAL A 353 4.86 -8.64 -8.65
N PRO A 354 5.33 -9.79 -8.13
CA PRO A 354 5.30 -11.05 -8.87
C PRO A 354 3.91 -11.35 -9.44
N TRP A 355 3.84 -11.69 -10.73
CA TRP A 355 2.59 -11.74 -11.50
C TRP A 355 1.53 -12.69 -10.92
N ASP A 356 1.91 -13.72 -10.17
CA ASP A 356 0.98 -14.68 -9.57
C ASP A 356 0.68 -14.42 -8.08
N LEU A 357 1.42 -13.52 -7.42
CA LEU A 357 1.19 -13.21 -6.00
C LEU A 357 -0.18 -12.54 -5.85
N GLY A 358 -1.05 -13.06 -4.99
CA GLY A 358 -2.46 -12.68 -4.88
C GLY A 358 -3.38 -13.25 -5.96
N TRP A 359 -2.92 -14.17 -6.81
CA TRP A 359 -3.71 -14.83 -7.85
C TRP A 359 -3.66 -16.38 -7.81
N SER A 360 -3.61 -16.98 -6.61
CA SER A 360 -3.42 -18.44 -6.46
C SER A 360 -4.71 -19.28 -6.47
N ASP A 361 -5.89 -18.68 -6.64
CA ASP A 361 -7.14 -19.46 -6.75
C ASP A 361 -7.11 -20.34 -8.01
N LYS A 362 -7.41 -21.63 -7.83
CA LYS A 362 -7.42 -22.65 -8.90
C LYS A 362 -8.35 -22.32 -10.07
N ASN A 363 -9.33 -21.45 -9.86
CA ASN A 363 -10.26 -20.99 -10.89
C ASN A 363 -9.71 -19.83 -11.72
N ILE A 364 -8.56 -19.27 -11.34
CA ILE A 364 -7.87 -18.24 -12.12
C ILE A 364 -7.09 -18.91 -13.25
N LYS A 365 -7.32 -18.41 -14.46
CA LYS A 365 -6.46 -18.66 -15.61
C LYS A 365 -5.76 -17.37 -16.02
N PHE A 366 -4.60 -17.52 -16.62
CA PHE A 366 -3.75 -16.41 -17.00
C PHE A 366 -3.61 -16.38 -18.51
N TRP A 367 -3.69 -15.18 -19.07
CA TRP A 367 -3.32 -14.89 -20.45
C TRP A 367 -2.02 -14.12 -20.42
N LEU A 368 -0.94 -14.75 -20.88
CA LEU A 368 0.36 -14.11 -21.01
C LEU A 368 0.43 -13.49 -22.41
N VAL A 369 0.48 -12.17 -22.51
CA VAL A 369 0.27 -11.47 -23.79
C VAL A 369 1.46 -10.58 -24.11
N HIS A 370 2.12 -10.86 -25.24
CA HIS A 370 3.20 -10.04 -25.78
C HIS A 370 2.65 -8.82 -26.51
N VAL A 371 3.17 -7.63 -26.21
CA VAL A 371 2.75 -6.40 -26.91
C VAL A 371 3.72 -6.04 -28.01
N ASN A 372 3.21 -5.79 -29.21
CA ASN A 372 4.00 -5.41 -30.37
C ASN A 372 4.23 -3.88 -30.30
N TYR A 373 5.34 -3.48 -29.67
CA TYR A 373 5.72 -2.07 -29.48
C TYR A 373 6.06 -1.41 -30.79
#